data_AF-A0A6M2D9H7-F1
#
_entry.id   AF-A0A6M2D9H7-F1
#
_cell.length_a   1.000
_cell.length_b   1.000
_cell.length_c   1.000
_cell.angle_alpha   90.00
_cell.angle_beta   90.00
_cell.angle_gamma   90.00
#
_symmetry.space_group_name_H-M   'P 1'
#
loop_
_entity.id
_entity.type
_entity.pdbx_description
1 polymer ?
#
loop_
_entity_poly.entity_id
_entity_poly.type
_entity_poly.pdbx_seq_one_letter_code
_entity_poly.pdbx_strand_id
1 'polypeptide(L)'
;IYPSILGCSCRPSSWSHCNRSLHGFGTWTKGADTWGRFSSLFIGTDDSGSMIIAAAFNNVDTFFFLSGFLLSLAVLKQKKNGPLVFLIAVIRREIRTCVPLFFVLMCIYVLPRYVSGPDTGRFFEKYEKEIAENWWTLLLQIRNWCGEMNEETKLVHLWYLSADFQLFVISLLILLVLKKWKMLRLGTFTLFSALGCGIALWTATNPNVLPFMVYPAYTRALQLTTLNSYYVRPFYHAVCFFSGCITFSFLEDFRNHKLSKMMRVTCWSV
;
A
#
# COMPACT_ATOMS: atom_id res chain seq x y z
N ILE A 1 -8.44 21.69 33.18
CA ILE A 1 -7.82 21.51 34.51
C ILE A 1 -7.19 20.12 34.50
N TYR A 2 -5.87 20.06 34.33
CA TYR A 2 -5.06 18.84 34.33
C TYR A 2 -5.01 18.23 35.74
N PRO A 3 -4.77 16.92 35.86
CA PRO A 3 -4.02 16.38 36.99
C PRO A 3 -2.65 15.86 36.56
N SER A 4 -1.64 16.55 37.10
CA SER A 4 -0.39 16.03 37.70
C SER A 4 0.55 15.16 36.85
N ILE A 5 1.52 15.87 36.29
CA ILE A 5 2.86 15.44 35.89
C ILE A 5 3.64 14.95 37.14
N LEU A 6 4.04 13.69 37.18
CA LEU A 6 5.09 13.20 38.09
C LEU A 6 6.45 13.45 37.42
N GLY A 7 7.18 14.42 37.96
CA GLY A 7 8.48 14.85 37.46
C GLY A 7 9.59 13.82 37.72
N CYS A 8 10.57 13.80 36.81
CA CYS A 8 11.90 13.30 37.09
C CYS A 8 12.91 14.29 36.51
N SER A 9 13.45 15.14 37.39
CA SER A 9 14.57 16.02 37.15
C SER A 9 15.84 15.21 36.89
N CYS A 10 16.48 15.37 35.72
CA CYS A 10 17.84 14.89 35.48
C CYS A 10 18.82 16.07 35.58
N ARG A 11 19.73 16.03 36.55
CA ARG A 11 20.97 16.85 36.55
C ARG A 11 22.07 16.10 35.77
N PRO A 12 22.99 16.81 35.10
CA PRO A 12 23.97 16.19 34.22
C PRO A 12 25.26 15.88 35.00
N SER A 13 25.52 14.61 35.30
CA SER A 13 26.88 14.16 35.58
C SER A 13 27.03 12.66 35.35
N SER A 14 28.08 12.30 34.62
CA SER A 14 28.61 10.96 34.33
C SER A 14 27.88 10.12 33.27
N TRP A 15 28.56 9.98 32.13
CA TRP A 15 28.38 8.91 31.16
C TRP A 15 28.86 7.59 31.77
N SER A 16 27.95 6.73 32.21
CA SER A 16 28.17 5.27 32.20
C SER A 16 26.87 4.53 32.56
N HIS A 17 26.48 3.60 31.69
CA HIS A 17 25.51 2.53 31.91
C HIS A 17 24.16 2.87 32.57
N CYS A 18 23.14 3.17 31.75
CA CYS A 18 21.74 2.92 32.13
C CYS A 18 21.13 1.90 31.16
N ASN A 19 21.37 0.63 31.47
CA ASN A 19 20.72 -0.51 30.84
C ASN A 19 19.29 -0.57 31.39
N ARG A 20 18.34 0.11 30.75
CA ARG A 20 16.92 0.12 31.19
C ARG A 20 16.16 -0.94 30.40
N SER A 21 16.11 -2.13 31.01
CA SER A 21 15.27 -3.27 30.66
C SER A 21 13.81 -2.87 30.38
N LEU A 22 13.35 -3.22 29.18
CA LEU A 22 12.00 -3.10 28.62
C LEU A 22 10.98 -3.97 29.39
N HIS A 23 10.67 -3.64 30.64
CA HIS A 23 9.51 -4.19 31.34
C HIS A 23 8.26 -3.36 31.00
N GLY A 24 7.73 -3.57 29.79
CA GLY A 24 6.44 -3.04 29.33
C GLY A 24 5.63 -4.01 28.47
N PHE A 25 6.09 -5.26 28.32
CA PHE A 25 5.47 -6.30 27.48
C PHE A 25 4.35 -7.08 28.20
N GLY A 26 3.57 -6.41 29.03
CA GLY A 26 2.79 -7.05 30.09
C GLY A 26 1.26 -6.99 29.98
N THR A 27 0.62 -6.85 28.81
CA THR A 27 -0.86 -6.91 28.72
C THR A 27 -1.42 -7.46 27.40
N TRP A 28 -0.66 -8.25 26.64
CA TRP A 28 -1.03 -8.66 25.26
C TRP A 28 -1.84 -9.96 25.12
N THR A 29 -2.21 -10.66 26.19
CA THR A 29 -2.73 -12.04 26.08
C THR A 29 -4.19 -12.28 26.46
N LYS A 30 -4.94 -11.27 26.92
CA LYS A 30 -6.38 -11.45 27.21
C LYS A 30 -7.25 -10.97 26.05
N GLY A 31 -7.40 -11.82 25.03
CA GLY A 31 -8.44 -11.66 23.99
C GLY A 31 -7.96 -11.48 22.54
N ALA A 32 -6.72 -11.85 22.21
CA ALA A 32 -6.24 -11.79 20.83
C ALA A 32 -6.96 -12.83 19.95
N ASP A 33 -7.71 -12.35 18.96
CA ASP A 33 -8.18 -13.13 17.82
C ASP A 33 -7.00 -13.79 17.10
N THR A 34 -7.25 -14.77 16.23
CA THR A 34 -6.22 -15.46 15.42
C THR A 34 -5.32 -14.47 14.67
N TRP A 35 -5.86 -13.31 14.30
CA TRP A 35 -5.13 -12.18 13.74
C TRP A 35 -4.20 -11.50 14.73
N GLY A 36 -4.59 -11.31 15.99
CA GLY A 36 -3.72 -10.86 17.08
C GLY A 36 -2.54 -11.81 17.36
N ARG A 37 -2.67 -13.10 17.02
CA ARG A 37 -1.56 -14.07 17.09
C ARG A 37 -0.70 -14.07 15.82
N PHE A 38 -1.30 -13.94 14.63
CA PHE A 38 -0.56 -13.75 13.39
C PHE A 38 0.25 -12.45 13.40
N SER A 39 -0.33 -11.36 13.90
CA SER A 39 0.39 -10.11 14.13
C SER A 39 1.52 -10.28 15.12
N SER A 40 1.34 -11.12 16.14
CA SER A 40 2.41 -11.42 17.10
C SER A 40 3.60 -12.18 16.50
N LEU A 41 3.48 -12.83 15.34
CA LEU A 41 4.63 -13.39 14.60
C LEU A 41 5.53 -12.30 14.01
N PHE A 42 4.99 -11.11 13.76
CA PHE A 42 5.76 -9.94 13.38
C PHE A 42 6.24 -9.15 14.60
N ILE A 43 5.63 -9.38 15.78
CA ILE A 43 5.97 -8.67 17.02
C ILE A 43 7.10 -9.41 17.74
N GLY A 44 8.27 -8.78 17.75
CA GLY A 44 9.08 -8.79 18.96
C GLY A 44 10.32 -9.68 18.96
N THR A 45 11.20 -9.48 18.00
CA THR A 45 12.64 -9.59 18.24
C THR A 45 13.35 -8.52 17.43
N ASP A 46 14.32 -7.80 18.01
CA ASP A 46 15.29 -6.94 17.27
C ASP A 46 16.23 -7.78 16.37
N ASP A 47 15.78 -8.97 16.00
CA ASP A 47 16.49 -9.89 15.13
C ASP A 47 16.37 -9.41 13.68
N SER A 48 17.49 -9.57 12.97
CA SER A 48 17.61 -9.22 11.56
C SER A 48 16.53 -9.89 10.69
N GLY A 49 16.11 -11.12 11.01
CA GLY A 49 15.05 -11.83 10.30
C GLY A 49 13.68 -11.15 10.44
N SER A 50 13.32 -10.72 11.64
CA SER A 50 12.06 -10.03 11.91
C SER A 50 11.98 -8.68 11.19
N MET A 51 13.10 -7.95 11.09
CA MET A 51 13.16 -6.68 10.35
C MET A 51 12.97 -6.88 8.84
N ILE A 52 13.53 -7.95 8.26
CA ILE A 52 13.34 -8.29 6.85
C ILE A 52 11.86 -8.62 6.57
N ILE A 53 11.24 -9.40 7.46
CA ILE A 53 9.82 -9.76 7.34
C ILE A 53 8.92 -8.52 7.49
N ALA A 54 9.25 -7.61 8.40
CA ALA A 54 8.54 -6.33 8.56
C ALA A 54 8.67 -5.44 7.31
N ALA A 55 9.85 -5.40 6.69
CA ALA A 55 10.09 -4.65 5.45
C ALA A 55 9.28 -5.19 4.25
N ALA A 56 8.88 -6.47 4.27
CA ALA A 56 8.08 -7.08 3.20
C ALA A 56 6.74 -6.36 2.98
N PHE A 57 6.17 -5.71 4.01
CA PHE A 57 4.94 -4.90 3.87
C PHE A 57 5.11 -3.73 2.89
N ASN A 58 6.32 -3.16 2.75
CA ASN A 58 6.57 -2.07 1.81
C ASN A 58 6.86 -2.56 0.37
N ASN A 59 6.96 -3.88 0.14
CA ASN A 59 7.24 -4.43 -1.19
C ASN A 59 6.08 -4.28 -2.19
N VAL A 60 4.93 -3.79 -1.73
CA VAL A 60 3.77 -3.47 -2.55
C VAL A 60 4.11 -2.49 -3.70
N ASP A 61 5.11 -1.63 -3.49
CA ASP A 61 5.62 -0.66 -4.45
C ASP A 61 6.17 -1.28 -5.74
N THR A 62 6.71 -2.50 -5.65
CA THR A 62 7.18 -3.25 -6.81
C THR A 62 6.03 -3.58 -7.76
N PHE A 63 4.85 -3.92 -7.22
CA PHE A 63 3.68 -4.19 -8.05
C PHE A 63 3.14 -2.92 -8.71
N PHE A 64 3.14 -1.79 -8.00
CA PHE A 64 2.77 -0.49 -8.58
C PHE A 64 3.70 -0.09 -9.73
N PHE A 65 5.01 -0.29 -9.57
CA PHE A 65 5.99 -0.06 -10.63
C PHE A 65 5.69 -0.91 -11.88
N LEU A 66 5.47 -2.21 -11.69
CA LEU A 66 5.13 -3.11 -12.79
C LEU A 66 3.81 -2.72 -13.47
N SER A 67 2.79 -2.33 -12.70
CA SER A 67 1.51 -1.83 -13.21
C SER A 67 1.70 -0.64 -14.13
N GLY A 68 2.46 0.38 -13.72
CA GLY A 68 2.73 1.58 -14.53
C GLY A 68 3.56 1.29 -15.79
N PHE A 69 4.55 0.42 -15.67
CA PHE A 69 5.37 -0.03 -16.81
C PHE A 69 4.53 -0.74 -17.87
N LEU A 70 3.71 -1.73 -17.45
CA LEU A 70 2.84 -2.50 -18.35
C LEU A 70 1.74 -1.64 -18.98
N LEU A 71 1.21 -0.66 -18.23
CA LEU A 71 0.25 0.31 -18.75
C LEU A 71 0.86 1.11 -19.91
N SER A 72 2.04 1.68 -19.69
CA SER A 72 2.73 2.49 -20.68
C SER A 72 3.07 1.67 -21.93
N LEU A 73 3.52 0.43 -21.73
CA LEU A 73 3.75 -0.55 -22.79
C LEU A 73 2.49 -0.80 -23.64
N ALA A 74 1.34 -1.01 -23.00
CA ALA A 74 0.11 -1.32 -23.69
C ALA A 74 -0.46 -0.12 -24.45
N VAL A 75 -0.44 1.08 -23.86
CA VAL A 75 -1.09 2.28 -24.41
C VAL A 75 -0.27 2.93 -25.52
N LEU A 76 1.05 3.01 -25.36
CA LEU A 76 1.92 3.67 -26.34
C LEU A 76 2.06 2.84 -27.63
N LYS A 77 1.96 1.51 -27.54
CA LYS A 77 1.94 0.62 -28.72
C LYS A 77 0.63 0.64 -29.52
N GLN A 78 -0.49 1.07 -28.93
CA GLN A 78 -1.78 1.10 -29.64
C GLN A 78 -1.86 2.26 -30.63
N LYS A 79 -2.49 2.08 -31.79
CA LYS A 79 -2.73 3.15 -32.79
C LYS A 79 -4.20 3.60 -32.89
N LYS A 80 -5.07 3.09 -32.02
CA LYS A 80 -6.52 3.34 -32.04
C LYS A 80 -6.90 4.70 -31.45
N ASN A 81 -8.13 5.13 -31.72
CA ASN A 81 -8.73 6.38 -31.21
C ASN A 81 -8.63 6.47 -29.68
N GLY A 82 -8.06 7.57 -29.17
CA GLY A 82 -7.80 7.79 -27.75
C GLY A 82 -9.00 7.56 -26.80
N PRO A 83 -10.17 8.20 -27.00
CA PRO A 83 -11.27 8.10 -26.03
C PRO A 83 -11.91 6.71 -25.99
N LEU A 84 -11.98 6.00 -27.13
CA LEU A 84 -12.47 4.63 -27.16
C LEU A 84 -11.50 3.68 -26.43
N VAL A 85 -10.19 3.88 -26.60
CA VAL A 85 -9.17 3.13 -25.87
C VAL A 85 -9.28 3.37 -24.36
N PHE A 86 -9.54 4.61 -23.95
CA PHE A 86 -9.77 4.94 -22.54
C PHE A 86 -10.92 4.12 -21.94
N LEU A 87 -12.12 4.24 -22.53
CA LEU A 87 -13.31 3.57 -22.02
C LEU A 87 -13.16 2.04 -21.98
N ILE A 88 -12.65 1.45 -23.06
CA ILE A 88 -12.45 0.00 -23.14
C ILE A 88 -11.40 -0.46 -22.13
N ALA A 89 -10.29 0.27 -21.97
CA ALA A 89 -9.24 -0.11 -21.02
C ALA A 89 -9.73 -0.03 -19.57
N VAL A 90 -10.49 1.01 -19.23
CA VAL A 90 -11.10 1.19 -17.90
C VAL A 90 -12.09 0.07 -17.60
N ILE A 91 -13.08 -0.15 -18.47
CA ILE A 91 -14.12 -1.18 -18.25
C ILE A 91 -13.50 -2.57 -18.15
N ARG A 92 -12.56 -2.92 -19.05
CA ARG A 92 -11.91 -4.23 -19.02
C ARG A 92 -11.09 -4.45 -17.76
N ARG A 93 -10.40 -3.40 -17.27
CA ARG A 93 -9.63 -3.48 -16.03
C ARG A 93 -10.57 -3.66 -14.84
N GLU A 94 -11.65 -2.88 -14.78
CA GLU A 94 -12.64 -3.00 -13.71
C GLU A 94 -13.26 -4.39 -13.65
N ILE A 95 -13.70 -4.94 -14.78
CA ILE A 95 -14.26 -6.30 -14.81
C ILE A 95 -13.20 -7.33 -14.36
N ARG A 96 -11.97 -7.22 -14.85
CA ARG A 96 -10.87 -8.13 -14.49
C ARG A 96 -10.59 -8.12 -12.98
N THR A 97 -10.76 -6.97 -12.33
CA THR A 97 -10.48 -6.78 -10.90
C THR A 97 -11.69 -7.12 -10.02
N CYS A 98 -12.89 -6.69 -10.41
CA CYS A 98 -14.10 -6.88 -9.63
C CYS A 98 -14.57 -8.34 -9.63
N VAL A 99 -14.40 -9.10 -10.72
CA VAL A 99 -14.79 -10.51 -10.77
C VAL A 99 -14.12 -11.37 -9.68
N PRO A 100 -12.78 -11.40 -9.53
CA PRO A 100 -12.15 -12.15 -8.46
C PRO A 100 -12.45 -11.57 -7.08
N LEU A 101 -12.60 -10.25 -6.96
CA LEU A 101 -13.00 -9.62 -5.71
C LEU A 101 -14.36 -10.15 -5.23
N PHE A 102 -15.38 -10.10 -6.08
CA PHE A 102 -16.71 -10.62 -5.76
C PHE A 102 -16.71 -12.12 -5.48
N PHE A 103 -15.90 -12.89 -6.19
CA PHE A 103 -15.74 -14.31 -5.90
C PHE A 103 -15.22 -14.53 -4.48
N VAL A 104 -14.21 -13.77 -4.04
CA VAL A 104 -13.69 -13.84 -2.66
C VAL A 104 -14.74 -13.39 -1.65
N LEU A 105 -15.46 -12.29 -1.90
CA LEU A 105 -16.54 -11.82 -1.02
C LEU A 105 -17.66 -12.87 -0.88
N MET A 106 -18.03 -13.53 -1.98
CA MET A 106 -19.00 -14.62 -1.99
C MET A 106 -18.48 -15.82 -1.19
N CYS A 107 -17.20 -16.18 -1.33
CA CYS A 107 -16.59 -17.23 -0.52
C CYS A 107 -16.68 -16.89 0.97
N ILE A 108 -16.32 -15.67 1.37
CA ILE A 108 -16.40 -15.22 2.78
C ILE A 108 -17.83 -15.31 3.32
N TYR A 109 -18.85 -15.04 2.50
CA TYR A 109 -20.26 -15.15 2.87
C TYR A 109 -20.79 -16.59 2.93
N VAL A 110 -20.21 -17.52 2.17
CA VAL A 110 -20.68 -18.91 2.09
C VAL A 110 -19.93 -19.85 3.04
N LEU A 111 -18.64 -19.62 3.27
CA LEU A 111 -17.79 -20.39 4.18
C LEU A 111 -18.39 -20.65 5.59
N PRO A 112 -19.06 -19.69 6.25
CA PRO A 112 -19.61 -19.90 7.59
C PRO A 112 -20.64 -21.05 7.65
N ARG A 113 -21.28 -21.38 6.53
CA ARG A 113 -22.25 -22.48 6.45
C ARG A 113 -21.60 -23.87 6.43
N TYR A 114 -20.32 -23.93 6.05
CA TYR A 114 -19.58 -25.19 5.88
C TYR A 114 -18.45 -25.37 6.91
N VAL A 115 -18.00 -24.30 7.55
CA VAL A 115 -16.88 -24.32 8.50
C VAL A 115 -17.38 -24.05 9.92
N SER A 116 -17.25 -25.05 10.79
CA SER A 116 -17.53 -24.93 12.22
C SER A 116 -16.22 -24.96 13.01
N GLY A 117 -16.02 -23.99 13.90
CA GLY A 117 -14.82 -23.93 14.73
C GLY A 117 -15.02 -23.00 15.93
N PRO A 118 -14.11 -23.05 16.91
CA PRO A 118 -14.15 -22.12 18.03
C PRO A 118 -13.98 -20.68 17.50
N ASP A 119 -14.96 -19.83 17.82
CA ASP A 119 -15.04 -18.41 17.41
C ASP A 119 -15.33 -18.11 15.92
N THR A 120 -15.65 -19.12 15.09
CA THR A 120 -15.91 -18.89 13.65
C THR A 120 -17.10 -17.96 13.40
N GLY A 121 -18.19 -18.08 14.17
CA GLY A 121 -19.37 -17.22 14.01
C GLY A 121 -19.04 -15.74 14.20
N ARG A 122 -18.34 -15.38 15.28
CA ARG A 122 -17.94 -13.99 15.56
C ARG A 122 -16.89 -13.48 14.57
N PHE A 123 -15.99 -14.36 14.12
CA PHE A 123 -15.01 -14.01 13.09
C PHE A 123 -15.71 -13.59 11.81
N PHE A 124 -16.57 -14.44 11.25
CA PHE A 124 -17.26 -14.17 9.99
C PHE A 124 -18.29 -13.04 10.08
N GLU A 125 -18.99 -12.89 11.20
CA GLU A 125 -19.94 -11.78 11.42
C GLU A 125 -19.27 -10.40 11.23
N LYS A 126 -18.01 -10.25 11.66
CA LYS A 126 -17.25 -9.00 11.44
C LYS A 126 -16.97 -8.73 9.97
N TYR A 127 -16.57 -9.77 9.21
CA TYR A 127 -16.37 -9.62 7.76
C TYR A 127 -17.68 -9.30 7.05
N GLU A 128 -18.77 -9.98 7.39
CA GLU A 128 -20.08 -9.76 6.78
C GLU A 128 -20.58 -8.33 7.00
N LYS A 129 -20.45 -7.80 8.22
CA LYS A 129 -20.79 -6.40 8.53
C LYS A 129 -19.96 -5.42 7.72
N GLU A 130 -18.64 -5.58 7.68
CA GLU A 130 -17.77 -4.70 6.91
C GLU A 130 -18.11 -4.72 5.42
N ILE A 131 -18.40 -5.90 4.86
CA ILE A 131 -18.80 -6.05 3.45
C ILE A 131 -20.15 -5.39 3.21
N ALA A 132 -21.15 -5.60 4.08
CA ALA A 132 -22.48 -5.02 3.94
C ALA A 132 -22.48 -3.49 3.97
N GLU A 133 -21.57 -2.88 4.73
CA GLU A 133 -21.44 -1.42 4.82
C GLU A 133 -20.59 -0.83 3.67
N ASN A 134 -19.58 -1.56 3.20
CA ASN A 134 -18.54 -1.03 2.29
C ASN A 134 -18.51 -1.67 0.89
N TRP A 135 -19.44 -2.54 0.52
CA TRP A 135 -19.45 -3.20 -0.81
C TRP A 135 -19.43 -2.18 -1.97
N TRP A 136 -20.09 -1.03 -1.81
CA TRP A 136 -20.17 0.00 -2.83
C TRP A 136 -18.83 0.75 -2.99
N THR A 137 -18.07 0.94 -1.91
CA THR A 137 -16.73 1.59 -1.98
C THR A 137 -15.70 0.66 -2.61
N LEU A 138 -15.85 -0.65 -2.41
CA LEU A 138 -15.06 -1.70 -3.05
C LEU A 138 -15.35 -1.79 -4.55
N LEU A 139 -16.62 -1.66 -4.94
CA LEU A 139 -17.06 -1.62 -6.34
C LEU A 139 -16.53 -0.40 -7.09
N LEU A 140 -16.61 0.77 -6.48
CA LEU A 140 -16.18 2.03 -7.08
C LEU A 140 -14.66 2.25 -6.95
N GLN A 141 -13.92 1.33 -6.32
CA GLN A 141 -12.48 1.44 -6.09
C GLN A 141 -12.08 2.73 -5.34
N ILE A 142 -12.89 3.15 -4.37
CA ILE A 142 -12.69 4.37 -3.55
C ILE A 142 -12.56 4.07 -2.05
N ARG A 143 -12.37 2.79 -1.68
CA ARG A 143 -12.27 2.37 -0.29
C ARG A 143 -11.14 3.07 0.49
N ASN A 144 -10.07 3.44 -0.21
CA ASN A 144 -8.93 4.18 0.35
C ASN A 144 -9.25 5.64 0.75
N TRP A 145 -10.37 6.21 0.30
CA TRP A 145 -10.80 7.56 0.67
C TRP A 145 -11.98 7.59 1.63
N CYS A 146 -12.93 6.67 1.46
CA CYS A 146 -14.19 6.69 2.21
C CYS A 146 -14.16 5.90 3.53
N GLY A 147 -13.18 5.01 3.73
CA GLY A 147 -13.08 4.21 4.95
C GLY A 147 -11.89 4.61 5.81
N GLU A 148 -12.15 5.12 7.02
CA GLU A 148 -11.13 5.10 8.07
C GLU A 148 -10.88 3.64 8.46
N MET A 149 -9.65 3.17 8.27
CA MET A 149 -9.26 1.83 8.66
C MET A 149 -9.05 1.79 10.17
N ASN A 150 -9.99 1.14 10.84
CA ASN A 150 -10.00 1.03 12.29
C ASN A 150 -9.66 -0.40 12.70
N GLU A 151 -9.58 -0.65 14.01
CA GLU A 151 -9.28 -1.98 14.55
C GLU A 151 -10.29 -3.06 14.12
N GLU A 152 -11.49 -2.63 13.75
CA GLU A 152 -12.58 -3.51 13.28
C GLU A 152 -12.47 -3.83 11.78
N THR A 153 -11.65 -3.09 11.02
CA THR A 153 -11.45 -3.28 9.58
C THR A 153 -10.69 -4.59 9.32
N LYS A 154 -11.36 -5.57 8.73
CA LYS A 154 -10.83 -6.89 8.38
C LYS A 154 -10.37 -6.99 6.94
N LEU A 155 -10.90 -6.16 6.03
CA LEU A 155 -10.49 -6.14 4.63
C LEU A 155 -9.40 -5.11 4.32
N VAL A 156 -8.48 -4.88 5.26
CA VAL A 156 -7.43 -3.84 5.16
C VAL A 156 -6.74 -3.89 3.79
N HIS A 157 -6.31 -5.07 3.35
CA HIS A 157 -5.55 -5.35 2.12
C HIS A 157 -6.22 -4.88 0.81
N LEU A 158 -7.53 -4.64 0.78
CA LEU A 158 -8.24 -4.17 -0.41
C LEU A 158 -7.92 -2.71 -0.78
N TRP A 159 -7.26 -1.97 0.11
CA TRP A 159 -6.81 -0.60 -0.14
C TRP A 159 -5.94 -0.48 -1.40
N TYR A 160 -5.06 -1.47 -1.62
CA TYR A 160 -4.11 -1.49 -2.72
C TYR A 160 -4.82 -1.55 -4.07
N LEU A 161 -5.92 -2.31 -4.14
CA LEU A 161 -6.72 -2.49 -5.35
C LEU A 161 -7.33 -1.16 -5.82
N SER A 162 -7.88 -0.41 -4.86
CA SER A 162 -8.45 0.91 -5.09
C SER A 162 -7.37 1.92 -5.50
N ALA A 163 -6.22 1.92 -4.83
CA ALA A 163 -5.10 2.79 -5.17
C ALA A 163 -4.55 2.51 -6.58
N ASP A 164 -4.36 1.24 -6.95
CA ASP A 164 -3.87 0.81 -8.26
C ASP A 164 -4.82 1.23 -9.39
N PHE A 165 -6.14 1.10 -9.19
CA PHE A 165 -7.12 1.54 -10.17
C PHE A 165 -7.10 3.07 -10.38
N GLN A 166 -7.03 3.85 -9.29
CA GLN A 166 -6.95 5.31 -9.36
C GLN A 166 -5.69 5.80 -10.10
N LEU A 167 -4.53 5.23 -9.76
CA LEU A 167 -3.26 5.55 -10.43
C LEU A 167 -3.29 5.13 -11.90
N PHE A 168 -3.95 4.02 -12.22
CA PHE A 168 -4.16 3.61 -13.61
C PHE A 168 -5.00 4.60 -14.40
N VAL A 169 -6.15 5.06 -13.87
CA VAL A 169 -7.03 6.00 -14.58
C VAL A 169 -6.28 7.31 -14.87
N ILE A 170 -5.60 7.86 -13.86
CA ILE A 170 -4.81 9.09 -14.00
C ILE A 170 -3.70 8.90 -15.04
N SER A 171 -2.92 7.82 -14.92
CA SER A 171 -1.81 7.55 -15.85
C SER A 171 -2.29 7.31 -17.28
N LEU A 172 -3.42 6.62 -17.46
CA LEU A 172 -4.02 6.37 -18.75
C LEU A 172 -4.45 7.67 -19.42
N LEU A 173 -5.06 8.60 -18.67
CA LEU A 173 -5.39 9.94 -19.17
C LEU A 173 -4.12 10.69 -19.63
N ILE A 174 -3.09 10.74 -18.78
CA ILE A 174 -1.81 11.40 -19.12
C ILE A 174 -1.21 10.78 -20.38
N LEU A 175 -1.15 9.45 -20.47
CA LEU A 175 -0.58 8.73 -21.61
C LEU A 175 -1.36 8.97 -22.91
N LEU A 176 -2.69 9.08 -22.85
CA LEU A 176 -3.53 9.30 -24.03
C LEU A 176 -3.48 10.76 -24.50
N VAL A 177 -3.55 11.72 -23.57
CA VAL A 177 -3.52 13.16 -23.89
C VAL A 177 -2.13 13.59 -24.35
N LEU A 178 -1.08 13.19 -23.63
CA LEU A 178 0.30 13.59 -23.91
C LEU A 178 1.06 12.55 -24.73
N LYS A 179 0.34 11.71 -25.48
CA LYS A 179 0.93 10.61 -26.27
C LYS A 179 2.04 11.06 -27.21
N LYS A 180 1.83 12.19 -27.90
CA LYS A 180 2.78 12.75 -28.88
C LYS A 180 3.90 13.57 -28.22
N TRP A 181 3.72 14.02 -26.97
CA TRP A 181 4.56 15.03 -26.33
C TRP A 181 5.38 14.39 -25.22
N LYS A 182 6.39 13.61 -25.61
CA LYS A 182 7.18 12.80 -24.68
C LYS A 182 7.77 13.60 -23.52
N MET A 183 8.35 14.78 -23.76
CA MET A 183 8.93 15.60 -22.70
C MET A 183 7.88 16.13 -21.72
N LEU A 184 6.70 16.53 -22.19
CA LEU A 184 5.59 16.93 -21.30
C LEU A 184 5.05 15.75 -20.51
N ARG A 185 4.95 14.57 -21.12
CA ARG A 185 4.56 13.34 -20.42
C ARG A 185 5.53 13.02 -19.28
N LEU A 186 6.83 13.06 -19.56
CA LEU A 186 7.85 12.83 -18.52
C LEU A 186 7.78 13.91 -17.43
N GLY A 187 7.67 15.18 -17.81
CA GLY A 187 7.54 16.30 -16.88
C GLY A 187 6.31 16.18 -15.97
N THR A 188 5.16 15.76 -16.51
CA THR A 188 3.93 15.57 -15.73
C THR A 188 4.02 14.41 -14.76
N PHE A 189 4.58 13.27 -15.16
CA PHE A 189 4.82 12.15 -14.25
C PHE A 189 5.81 12.50 -13.14
N THR A 190 6.89 13.20 -13.46
CA THR A 190 7.87 13.67 -12.47
C THR A 190 7.24 14.69 -11.52
N LEU A 191 6.45 15.64 -12.03
CA LEU A 191 5.74 16.62 -11.21
C LEU A 191 4.78 15.95 -10.23
N PHE A 192 3.94 15.03 -10.69
CA PHE A 192 3.01 14.32 -9.81
C PHE A 192 3.73 13.43 -8.80
N SER A 193 4.85 12.82 -9.17
CA SER A 193 5.71 12.10 -8.23
C SER A 193 6.28 13.03 -7.15
N ALA A 194 6.79 14.20 -7.55
CA ALA A 194 7.33 15.18 -6.62
C ALA A 194 6.27 15.74 -5.67
N LEU A 195 5.04 15.97 -6.17
CA LEU A 195 3.90 16.37 -5.34
C LEU A 195 3.54 15.27 -4.33
N GLY A 196 3.50 14.01 -4.75
CA GLY A 196 3.28 12.85 -3.86
C GLY A 196 4.33 12.77 -2.75
N CYS A 197 5.61 12.87 -3.10
CA CYS A 197 6.71 12.92 -2.13
C CYS A 197 6.60 14.13 -1.19
N GLY A 198 6.24 15.30 -1.71
CA GLY A 198 6.10 16.52 -0.92
C GLY A 198 4.99 16.41 0.13
N ILE A 199 3.83 15.85 -0.26
CA ILE A 199 2.72 15.58 0.65
C ILE A 199 3.15 14.56 1.71
N ALA A 200 3.82 13.47 1.32
CA ALA A 200 4.30 12.45 2.24
C ALA A 200 5.29 13.03 3.26
N LEU A 201 6.25 13.84 2.81
CA LEU A 201 7.21 14.51 3.68
C LEU A 201 6.52 15.47 4.64
N TRP A 202 5.56 16.27 4.15
CA TRP A 202 4.78 17.17 4.98
C TRP A 202 4.01 16.40 6.07
N THR A 203 3.35 15.29 5.70
CA THR A 203 2.66 14.45 6.69
C THR A 203 3.62 13.83 7.72
N ALA A 204 4.85 13.50 7.32
CA ALA A 204 5.88 12.93 8.19
C ALA A 204 6.46 13.93 9.20
N THR A 205 6.23 15.24 9.04
CA THR A 205 6.60 16.24 10.07
C THR A 205 5.72 16.15 11.32
N ASN A 206 4.56 15.50 11.24
CA ASN A 206 3.69 15.33 12.39
C ASN A 206 4.27 14.27 13.36
N PRO A 207 4.42 14.59 14.65
CA PRO A 207 5.00 13.66 15.63
C PRO A 207 4.12 12.42 15.91
N ASN A 208 2.86 12.45 15.46
CA ASN A 208 1.88 11.36 15.65
C ASN A 208 1.82 10.39 14.46
N VAL A 209 2.78 10.45 13.54
CA VAL A 209 2.85 9.62 12.33
C VAL A 209 4.26 9.11 12.15
N LEU A 210 4.42 7.86 11.75
CA LEU A 210 5.75 7.28 11.48
C LEU A 210 6.21 7.61 10.05
N PRO A 211 7.51 7.87 9.83
CA PRO A 211 8.02 8.23 8.50
C PRO A 211 7.91 7.09 7.48
N PHE A 212 7.87 5.84 7.94
CA PHE A 212 7.64 4.66 7.11
C PHE A 212 6.72 3.68 7.84
N MET A 213 6.00 2.85 7.09
CA MET A 213 5.12 1.85 7.67
C MET A 213 5.98 0.75 8.28
N VAL A 214 6.05 0.73 9.61
CA VAL A 214 6.72 -0.31 10.39
C VAL A 214 5.68 -1.20 11.03
N TYR A 215 5.82 -2.50 10.77
CA TYR A 215 5.04 -3.50 11.46
C TYR A 215 5.97 -4.36 12.33
N PRO A 216 5.84 -4.35 13.67
CA PRO A 216 4.94 -3.52 14.48
C PRO A 216 5.51 -2.12 14.79
N ALA A 217 4.63 -1.14 15.03
CA ALA A 217 5.03 0.11 15.66
C ALA A 217 4.78 0.07 17.17
N TYR A 218 5.32 1.06 17.88
CA TYR A 218 5.27 1.20 19.33
C TYR A 218 3.85 1.12 19.92
N THR A 219 2.83 1.65 19.23
CA THR A 219 1.41 1.49 19.61
C THR A 219 0.54 1.20 18.39
N ARG A 220 -0.51 0.38 18.57
CA ARG A 220 -1.49 0.07 17.51
C ARG A 220 -2.22 1.30 16.99
N ALA A 221 -2.56 2.24 17.88
CA ALA A 221 -3.15 3.52 17.50
C ALA A 221 -2.22 4.30 16.54
N LEU A 222 -0.92 4.33 16.83
CA LEU A 222 0.06 4.99 15.96
C LEU A 222 0.17 4.31 14.59
N GLN A 223 0.06 2.97 14.54
CA GLN A 223 0.02 2.24 13.27
C GLN A 223 -1.20 2.58 12.44
N LEU A 224 -2.39 2.58 13.05
CA LEU A 224 -3.64 2.87 12.34
C LEU A 224 -3.70 4.32 11.87
N THR A 225 -3.22 5.26 12.69
CA THR A 225 -3.07 6.65 12.27
C THR A 225 -2.12 6.77 11.09
N THR A 226 -0.94 6.14 11.16
CA THR A 226 0.04 6.09 10.07
C THR A 226 -0.57 5.52 8.78
N LEU A 227 -1.32 4.42 8.92
CA LEU A 227 -1.95 3.72 7.81
C LEU A 227 -3.02 4.58 7.11
N ASN A 228 -3.89 5.24 7.87
CA ASN A 228 -4.96 6.11 7.34
C ASN A 228 -4.47 7.46 6.81
N SER A 229 -3.44 8.02 7.46
CA SER A 229 -2.96 9.36 7.13
C SER A 229 -2.18 9.38 5.81
N TYR A 230 -1.34 8.38 5.52
CA TYR A 230 -0.56 8.41 4.29
C TYR A 230 -0.45 7.08 3.53
N TYR A 231 -0.34 5.91 4.20
CA TYR A 231 0.03 4.68 3.51
C TYR A 231 -1.06 4.18 2.56
N VAL A 232 -2.32 4.15 3.00
CA VAL A 232 -3.46 3.74 2.16
C VAL A 232 -3.71 4.67 0.98
N ARG A 233 -3.15 5.88 1.03
CA ARG A 233 -3.45 6.92 0.06
C ARG A 233 -2.65 6.71 -1.23
N PRO A 234 -3.28 6.92 -2.40
CA PRO A 234 -2.66 6.63 -3.69
C PRO A 234 -1.44 7.51 -3.96
N PHE A 235 -1.36 8.71 -3.38
CA PHE A 235 -0.28 9.66 -3.62
C PHE A 235 1.08 9.20 -3.09
N TYR A 236 1.11 8.36 -2.05
CA TYR A 236 2.36 7.81 -1.52
C TYR A 236 2.99 6.83 -2.52
N HIS A 237 2.16 5.98 -3.11
CA HIS A 237 2.58 4.96 -4.08
C HIS A 237 2.68 5.47 -5.52
N ALA A 238 2.19 6.68 -5.79
CA ALA A 238 2.18 7.29 -7.11
C ALA A 238 3.60 7.39 -7.70
N VAL A 239 4.60 7.65 -6.86
CA VAL A 239 6.02 7.76 -7.25
C VAL A 239 6.49 6.46 -7.91
N CYS A 240 6.19 5.32 -7.30
CA CYS A 240 6.57 4.00 -7.80
C CYS A 240 5.81 3.64 -9.08
N PHE A 241 4.52 3.98 -9.15
CA PHE A 241 3.73 3.77 -10.36
C PHE A 241 4.25 4.59 -11.54
N PHE A 242 4.47 5.89 -11.32
CA PHE A 242 4.92 6.82 -12.35
C PHE A 242 6.37 6.56 -12.77
N SER A 243 7.24 6.11 -11.86
CA SER A 243 8.59 5.70 -12.24
C SER A 243 8.55 4.54 -13.25
N GLY A 244 7.63 3.58 -13.11
CA GLY A 244 7.38 2.54 -14.12
C GLY A 244 6.98 3.11 -15.48
N CYS A 245 6.12 4.13 -15.51
CA CYS A 245 5.73 4.83 -16.74
C CYS A 245 6.90 5.59 -17.39
N ILE A 246 7.75 6.22 -16.57
CA ILE A 246 8.95 6.93 -17.01
C ILE A 246 9.97 5.94 -17.58
N THR A 247 10.25 4.84 -16.89
CA THR A 247 11.19 3.80 -17.34
C THR A 247 10.80 3.26 -18.71
N PHE A 248 9.52 2.94 -18.92
CA PHE A 248 9.07 2.49 -20.25
C PHE A 248 9.24 3.58 -21.31
N SER A 249 8.94 4.83 -20.97
CA SER A 249 9.11 5.97 -21.89
C SER A 249 10.57 6.15 -22.33
N PHE A 250 11.55 5.89 -21.46
CA PHE A 250 12.97 5.87 -21.84
C PHE A 250 13.33 4.64 -22.68
N LEU A 251 12.78 3.47 -22.32
CA LEU A 251 13.01 2.22 -23.05
C LEU A 251 12.57 2.32 -24.54
N GLU A 252 11.59 3.15 -24.86
CA GLU A 252 11.19 3.42 -26.25
C GLU A 252 12.36 3.92 -27.11
N ASP A 253 13.27 4.73 -26.57
CA ASP A 253 14.42 5.27 -27.31
C ASP A 253 15.47 4.19 -27.59
N PHE A 254 15.67 3.29 -26.62
CA PHE A 254 16.69 2.25 -26.68
C PHE A 254 16.19 0.95 -27.34
N ARG A 255 14.96 0.91 -27.85
CA ARG A 255 14.35 -0.30 -28.43
C ARG A 255 15.15 -0.89 -29.58
N ASN A 256 15.89 -0.07 -30.32
CA ASN A 256 16.70 -0.49 -31.47
C ASN A 256 18.14 -0.88 -31.08
N HIS A 257 18.56 -0.65 -29.83
CA HIS A 257 19.88 -1.07 -29.36
C HIS A 257 19.84 -2.53 -28.91
N LYS A 258 20.62 -3.37 -29.61
CA LYS A 258 20.80 -4.77 -29.24
C LYS A 258 21.66 -4.85 -27.97
N LEU A 259 21.13 -5.51 -26.93
CA LEU A 259 21.88 -5.76 -25.71
C LEU A 259 23.09 -6.67 -26.00
N SER A 260 24.26 -6.28 -25.49
CA SER A 260 25.47 -7.10 -25.52
C SER A 260 25.22 -8.48 -24.87
N LYS A 261 25.92 -9.52 -25.34
CA LYS A 261 25.83 -10.85 -24.72
C LYS A 261 26.22 -10.81 -23.23
N MET A 262 27.22 -9.99 -22.88
CA MET A 262 27.66 -9.83 -21.49
C MET A 262 26.56 -9.24 -20.61
N MET A 263 25.90 -8.17 -21.10
CA MET A 263 24.79 -7.52 -20.40
C MET A 263 23.61 -8.47 -20.18
N ARG A 264 23.32 -9.35 -21.16
CA ARG A 264 22.29 -10.37 -21.02
C ARG A 264 22.65 -11.37 -19.92
N VAL A 265 23.87 -11.90 -19.93
CA VAL A 265 24.30 -12.86 -18.91
C VAL A 265 24.25 -12.23 -17.52
N THR A 266 24.74 -10.99 -17.35
CA THR A 266 24.71 -10.30 -16.06
C THR A 266 23.29 -10.00 -15.57
N CYS A 267 22.35 -9.68 -16.45
CA CYS A 267 20.95 -9.45 -16.06
C CYS A 267 20.20 -10.73 -15.70
N TRP A 268 20.65 -11.90 -16.15
CA TRP A 268 20.05 -13.20 -15.81
C TRP A 268 20.73 -13.88 -14.61
N SER A 269 21.91 -13.41 -14.21
CA SER A 269 22.67 -13.94 -13.06
C SER A 269 22.36 -13.23 -11.74
N VAL A 270 21.59 -12.15 -11.78
CA VAL A 270 21.04 -11.43 -10.61
C VAL A 270 19.61 -11.92 -10.39
#